data_AF-A0A8J7IG84-F1
#
_entry.id   AF-A0A8J7IG84-F1
#
_cell.length_a   1.000
_cell.length_b   1.000
_cell.length_c   1.000
_cell.angle_alpha   90.00
_cell.angle_beta   90.00
_cell.angle_gamma   90.00
#
_symmetry.space_group_name_H-M   'P 1'
#
loop_
_entity.id
_entity.type
_entity.pdbx_description
1 polymer ?
#
loop_
_entity_poly.entity_id
_entity_poly.type
_entity_poly.pdbx_seq_one_letter_code
_entity_poly.pdbx_strand_id
1 'polypeptide(L)'
;MTLFKKVLLCFSVTLLLNCASGYEIIAPKSINYISKIETENVKLEYKYNLLDKKYAKKELKKGVKLVAVKISNNTTRDLVFGKDIKLTYLNGSEAFVMENETVFKTLKQSTASYLFYLLLTPMNLYTYKTNNYGVQETNSSTPIGLIIGPGLAGGNMIAAGSANKKFESELLNYNLNGTIIKKEEVKYGLIGIRTNSFESLKLKVE
;
A
#
# COMPACT_ATOMS: atom_id res chain seq x y z
N MET A 1 -25.85 -11.02 28.42
CA MET A 1 -26.45 -10.45 27.20
C MET A 1 -25.97 -9.02 26.89
N THR A 2 -25.79 -8.15 27.89
CA THR A 2 -25.30 -6.76 27.72
C THR A 2 -23.84 -6.67 27.26
N LEU A 3 -22.96 -7.57 27.71
CA LEU A 3 -21.55 -7.61 27.28
C LEU A 3 -21.40 -8.01 25.79
N PHE A 4 -22.14 -9.03 25.34
CA PHE A 4 -22.12 -9.48 23.95
C PHE A 4 -22.58 -8.39 22.97
N LYS A 5 -23.63 -7.64 23.33
CA LYS A 5 -24.11 -6.49 22.53
C LYS A 5 -23.05 -5.38 22.43
N LYS A 6 -22.32 -5.09 23.51
CA LYS A 6 -21.22 -4.09 23.52
C LYS A 6 -20.03 -4.54 22.66
N VAL A 7 -19.66 -5.82 22.71
CA VAL A 7 -18.60 -6.40 21.87
C VAL A 7 -19.00 -6.36 20.39
N LEU A 8 -20.24 -6.74 20.07
CA LEU A 8 -20.76 -6.69 18.70
C LEU A 8 -20.80 -5.26 18.14
N LEU A 9 -21.17 -4.28 18.97
CA LEU A 9 -21.17 -2.87 18.60
C LEU A 9 -19.74 -2.31 18.39
N CYS A 10 -18.79 -2.67 19.24
CA CYS A 10 -17.39 -2.28 19.02
C CYS A 10 -16.82 -2.91 17.75
N PHE A 11 -17.15 -4.18 17.49
CA PHE A 11 -16.72 -4.89 16.30
C PHE A 11 -17.29 -4.25 15.03
N SER A 12 -18.57 -3.89 15.01
CA SER A 12 -19.19 -3.22 13.86
C SER A 12 -18.59 -1.84 13.59
N VAL A 13 -18.27 -1.05 14.63
CA VAL A 13 -17.60 0.25 14.46
C VAL A 13 -16.20 0.08 13.84
N THR A 14 -15.44 -0.95 14.22
CA THR A 14 -14.12 -1.21 13.61
C THR A 14 -14.18 -1.64 12.14
N LEU A 15 -15.29 -2.27 11.71
CA LEU A 15 -15.52 -2.62 10.31
C LEU A 15 -15.82 -1.38 9.46
N LEU A 16 -16.55 -0.40 10.01
CA LEU A 16 -16.93 0.84 9.32
C LEU A 16 -15.77 1.84 9.13
N LEU A 17 -14.72 1.76 9.95
CA LEU A 17 -13.54 2.65 9.86
C LEU A 17 -12.52 2.21 8.80
N ASN A 18 -12.72 1.06 8.17
CA ASN A 18 -11.76 0.49 7.22
C ASN A 18 -12.04 0.89 5.77
N CYS A 19 -12.42 2.14 5.48
CA CYS A 19 -12.60 2.62 4.11
C CYS A 19 -11.31 2.53 3.25
N ALA A 20 -11.47 2.53 1.93
CA ALA A 20 -10.38 2.54 0.97
C ALA A 20 -9.49 3.77 1.16
N SER A 21 -8.18 3.56 1.05
CA SER A 21 -7.20 4.63 1.03
C SER A 21 -6.90 5.01 -0.42
N GLY A 22 -6.69 6.30 -0.67
CA GLY A 22 -5.99 6.73 -1.88
C GLY A 22 -4.55 6.20 -1.91
N TYR A 23 -3.98 6.18 -3.11
CA TYR A 23 -2.54 6.01 -3.34
C TYR A 23 -1.95 7.35 -3.75
N GLU A 24 -0.93 7.79 -3.02
CA GLU A 24 -0.13 8.96 -3.37
C GLU A 24 1.04 8.51 -4.25
N ILE A 25 1.23 9.18 -5.39
CA ILE A 25 2.27 8.84 -6.35
C ILE A 25 3.62 9.21 -5.74
N ILE A 26 4.55 8.26 -5.71
CA ILE A 26 5.84 8.43 -5.06
C ILE A 26 6.77 9.35 -5.87
N ALA A 27 6.66 9.30 -7.20
CA ALA A 27 7.43 10.05 -8.17
C ALA A 27 8.94 10.07 -7.85
N PRO A 28 9.67 8.94 -8.00
CA PRO A 28 11.08 8.78 -7.59
C PRO A 28 12.03 9.90 -8.06
N LYS A 29 11.77 10.52 -9.21
CA LYS A 29 12.58 11.62 -9.76
C LYS A 29 12.48 12.93 -8.95
N SER A 30 11.41 13.11 -8.18
CA SER A 30 11.12 14.32 -7.40
C SER A 30 11.48 14.19 -5.91
N ILE A 31 11.90 13.00 -5.48
CA ILE A 31 12.21 12.73 -4.08
C ILE A 31 13.51 13.43 -3.68
N ASN A 32 13.50 14.07 -2.51
CA ASN A 32 14.73 14.43 -1.81
C ASN A 32 15.32 13.18 -1.11
N TYR A 33 16.39 12.63 -1.68
CA TYR A 33 17.07 11.44 -1.16
C TYR A 33 18.00 11.83 -0.01
N ILE A 34 17.75 11.24 1.16
CA ILE A 34 18.45 11.58 2.41
C ILE A 34 19.71 10.72 2.56
N SER A 35 19.61 9.43 2.24
CA SER A 35 20.71 8.49 2.37
C SER A 35 21.52 8.42 1.08
N LYS A 36 22.85 8.54 1.19
CA LYS A 36 23.77 8.54 0.05
C LYS A 36 25.01 7.72 0.38
N ILE A 37 25.32 6.72 -0.44
CA ILE A 37 26.50 5.87 -0.30
C ILE A 37 27.11 5.69 -1.69
N GLU A 38 28.44 5.74 -1.76
CA GLU A 38 29.20 5.56 -2.99
C GLU A 38 30.13 4.35 -2.85
N THR A 39 30.21 3.52 -3.88
CA THR A 39 31.02 2.30 -3.88
C THR A 39 31.53 2.06 -5.29
N GLU A 40 32.85 2.01 -5.47
CA GLU A 40 33.48 1.71 -6.77
C GLU A 40 32.94 2.58 -7.92
N ASN A 41 32.80 3.91 -7.67
CA ASN A 41 32.24 4.91 -8.59
C ASN A 41 30.77 4.70 -8.96
N VAL A 42 30.03 3.86 -8.24
CA VAL A 42 28.58 3.75 -8.33
C VAL A 42 27.96 4.38 -7.09
N LYS A 43 27.10 5.38 -7.29
CA LYS A 43 26.42 6.12 -6.22
C LYS A 43 25.00 5.61 -6.04
N LEU A 44 24.66 5.18 -4.83
CA LEU A 44 23.32 4.85 -4.39
C LEU A 44 22.77 5.97 -3.52
N GLU A 45 21.65 6.55 -3.91
CA GLU A 45 20.81 7.36 -3.04
C GLU A 45 19.47 6.65 -2.83
N TYR A 46 18.96 6.59 -1.61
CA TYR A 46 17.72 5.86 -1.32
C TYR A 46 16.85 6.51 -0.25
N LYS A 47 15.55 6.15 -0.26
CA LYS A 47 14.57 6.60 0.73
C LYS A 47 13.54 5.49 1.04
N TYR A 48 13.33 5.27 2.33
CA TYR A 48 12.27 4.42 2.90
C TYR A 48 11.01 5.23 3.24
N ASN A 49 9.97 4.56 3.74
CA ASN A 49 8.72 5.16 4.24
C ASN A 49 8.04 6.01 3.16
N LEU A 50 7.78 5.38 2.02
CA LEU A 50 7.20 6.03 0.84
C LEU A 50 5.68 5.90 0.76
N LEU A 51 5.14 4.90 1.45
CA LEU A 51 3.72 4.56 1.40
C LEU A 51 3.01 5.11 2.63
N ASP A 52 1.72 5.42 2.44
CA ASP A 52 0.86 5.96 3.50
C ASP A 52 -0.32 5.04 3.83
N LYS A 53 -0.93 5.30 5.00
CA LYS A 53 -2.20 4.72 5.45
C LYS A 53 -2.22 3.19 5.32
N LYS A 54 -3.04 2.65 4.43
CA LYS A 54 -3.24 1.19 4.27
C LYS A 54 -2.04 0.50 3.64
N TYR A 55 -1.32 1.17 2.75
CA TYR A 55 -0.12 0.61 2.12
C TYR A 55 1.03 0.54 3.12
N ALA A 56 1.27 1.61 3.90
CA ALA A 56 2.24 1.62 5.00
C ALA A 56 1.98 0.51 6.04
N LYS A 57 0.71 0.35 6.44
CA LYS A 57 0.30 -0.73 7.36
C LYS A 57 0.60 -2.12 6.78
N LYS A 58 0.47 -2.29 5.47
CA LYS A 58 0.78 -3.55 4.80
C LYS A 58 2.27 -3.81 4.71
N GLU A 59 3.10 -2.79 4.48
CA GLU A 59 4.56 -2.94 4.52
C GLU A 59 5.03 -3.53 5.85
N LEU A 60 4.55 -2.95 6.95
CA LEU A 60 4.83 -3.43 8.30
C LEU A 60 4.26 -4.83 8.54
N LYS A 61 2.98 -5.06 8.23
CA LYS A 61 2.31 -6.34 8.47
C LYS A 61 2.89 -7.50 7.64
N LYS A 62 3.46 -7.22 6.46
CA LYS A 62 3.94 -8.22 5.52
C LYS A 62 5.46 -8.36 5.50
N GLY A 63 6.19 -7.55 6.24
CA GLY A 63 7.66 -7.57 6.25
C GLY A 63 8.24 -7.25 4.87
N VAL A 64 7.63 -6.28 4.17
CA VAL A 64 8.09 -5.82 2.86
C VAL A 64 8.23 -4.30 2.92
N LYS A 65 9.40 -3.78 2.55
CA LYS A 65 9.67 -2.35 2.49
C LYS A 65 9.82 -1.93 1.05
N LEU A 66 9.03 -0.96 0.61
CA LEU A 66 9.22 -0.27 -0.64
C LEU A 66 10.26 0.83 -0.46
N VAL A 67 11.24 0.83 -1.35
CA VAL A 67 12.38 1.74 -1.32
C VAL A 67 12.51 2.40 -2.67
N ALA A 68 12.64 3.71 -2.65
CA ALA A 68 12.96 4.51 -3.82
C ALA A 68 14.46 4.58 -3.87
N VAL A 69 15.02 4.27 -5.03
CA VAL A 69 16.45 4.30 -5.24
C VAL A 69 16.78 5.18 -6.44
N LYS A 70 17.91 5.84 -6.35
CA LYS A 70 18.55 6.56 -7.42
C LYS A 70 19.98 6.04 -7.51
N ILE A 71 20.31 5.47 -8.67
CA ILE A 71 21.61 4.87 -8.94
C ILE A 71 22.30 5.72 -9.99
N SER A 72 23.50 6.22 -9.69
CA SER A 72 24.35 6.93 -10.65
C SER A 72 25.55 6.06 -10.97
N ASN A 73 25.72 5.69 -12.24
CA ASN A 73 26.85 4.91 -12.70
C ASN A 73 27.94 5.86 -13.22
N ASN A 74 28.97 6.14 -12.42
CA ASN A 74 30.12 6.96 -12.84
C ASN A 74 31.32 6.07 -13.24
N THR A 75 31.05 4.83 -13.66
CA THR A 75 32.08 3.90 -14.13
C THR A 75 32.26 4.02 -15.65
N THR A 76 33.31 3.39 -16.17
CA THR A 76 33.60 3.37 -17.61
C THR A 76 32.78 2.34 -18.40
N ARG A 77 31.98 1.49 -17.72
CA ARG A 77 31.17 0.42 -18.32
C ARG A 77 29.69 0.55 -17.98
N ASP A 78 28.86 -0.07 -18.81
CA ASP A 78 27.43 -0.24 -18.50
C ASP A 78 27.28 -1.30 -17.40
N LEU A 79 26.26 -1.12 -16.56
CA LEU A 79 25.97 -2.01 -15.43
C LEU A 79 24.53 -2.50 -15.49
N VAL A 80 24.32 -3.80 -15.26
CA VAL A 80 22.98 -4.40 -15.19
C VAL A 80 22.57 -4.63 -13.74
N PHE A 81 21.47 -4.00 -13.32
CA PHE A 81 20.97 -4.18 -11.95
C PHE A 81 20.39 -5.59 -11.75
N GLY A 82 20.83 -6.27 -10.69
CA GLY A 82 20.54 -7.66 -10.39
C GLY A 82 21.57 -8.66 -10.94
N LYS A 83 22.50 -8.20 -11.80
CA LYS A 83 23.61 -8.99 -12.33
C LYS A 83 24.96 -8.40 -11.93
N ASP A 84 25.31 -7.25 -12.50
CA ASP A 84 26.61 -6.59 -12.25
C ASP A 84 26.59 -5.73 -10.98
N ILE A 85 25.41 -5.29 -10.54
CA ILE A 85 25.23 -4.61 -9.27
C ILE A 85 24.05 -5.20 -8.51
N LYS A 86 24.22 -5.37 -7.20
CA LYS A 86 23.18 -5.87 -6.30
C LYS A 86 23.08 -5.00 -5.05
N LEU A 87 21.90 -5.04 -4.44
CA LEU A 87 21.63 -4.30 -3.21
C LEU A 87 22.00 -5.18 -2.00
N THR A 88 22.81 -4.63 -1.10
CA THR A 88 23.21 -5.26 0.15
C THR A 88 22.91 -4.33 1.33
N TYR A 89 22.88 -4.90 2.53
CA TYR A 89 22.92 -4.12 3.75
C TYR A 89 24.37 -3.75 4.10
N LEU A 90 24.55 -2.73 4.94
CA LEU A 90 25.90 -2.32 5.38
C LEU A 90 26.70 -3.45 6.07
N ASN A 91 26.03 -4.42 6.69
CA ASN A 91 26.67 -5.59 7.29
C ASN A 91 27.19 -6.62 6.27
N GLY A 92 27.00 -6.37 4.97
CA GLY A 92 27.45 -7.23 3.88
C GLY A 92 26.47 -8.32 3.45
N SER A 93 25.37 -8.53 4.19
CA SER A 93 24.31 -9.45 3.79
C SER A 93 23.52 -8.92 2.59
N GLU A 94 23.09 -9.81 1.71
CA GLU A 94 22.34 -9.44 0.51
C GLU A 94 20.91 -9.02 0.87
N ALA A 95 20.46 -7.89 0.33
CA ALA A 95 19.08 -7.47 0.50
C ALA A 95 18.19 -8.28 -0.45
N PHE A 96 17.21 -9.01 0.10
CA PHE A 96 16.30 -9.81 -0.71
C PHE A 96 15.33 -8.91 -1.50
N VAL A 97 15.75 -8.53 -2.71
CA VAL A 97 14.96 -7.76 -3.67
C VAL A 97 13.87 -8.65 -4.26
N MET A 98 12.63 -8.22 -4.11
CA MET A 98 11.45 -8.91 -4.60
C MET A 98 11.08 -8.43 -6.00
N GLU A 99 10.51 -9.32 -6.81
CA GLU A 99 9.90 -8.95 -8.08
C GLU A 99 8.72 -7.98 -7.89
N ASN A 100 8.60 -6.99 -8.76
CA ASN A 100 7.61 -5.91 -8.64
C ASN A 100 6.16 -6.43 -8.63
N GLU A 101 5.85 -7.48 -9.38
CA GLU A 101 4.53 -8.13 -9.35
C GLU A 101 4.23 -8.76 -7.97
N THR A 102 5.24 -9.38 -7.35
CA THR A 102 5.11 -9.96 -6.01
C THR A 102 4.95 -8.87 -4.95
N VAL A 103 5.70 -7.76 -5.07
CA VAL A 103 5.55 -6.57 -4.22
C VAL A 103 4.14 -6.01 -4.33
N PHE A 104 3.64 -5.82 -5.55
CA PHE A 104 2.28 -5.36 -5.81
C PHE A 104 1.23 -6.27 -5.16
N LYS A 105 1.27 -7.58 -5.44
CA LYS A 105 0.33 -8.57 -4.86
C LYS A 105 0.34 -8.55 -3.33
N THR A 106 1.51 -8.33 -2.72
CA THR A 106 1.68 -8.30 -1.27
C THR A 106 1.11 -7.02 -0.65
N LEU A 107 1.40 -5.86 -1.26
CA LEU A 107 1.13 -4.54 -0.69
C LEU A 107 -0.19 -3.89 -1.17
N LYS A 108 -0.81 -4.35 -2.26
CA LYS A 108 -2.08 -3.80 -2.78
C LYS A 108 -3.22 -3.86 -1.75
N GLN A 109 -4.17 -2.93 -1.78
CA GLN A 109 -5.35 -3.00 -0.93
C GLN A 109 -6.26 -4.18 -1.30
N SER A 110 -6.83 -4.85 -0.30
CA SER A 110 -7.85 -5.88 -0.56
C SER A 110 -9.16 -5.20 -0.94
N THR A 111 -9.69 -5.53 -2.11
CA THR A 111 -10.98 -5.02 -2.59
C THR A 111 -12.15 -5.88 -2.10
N ALA A 112 -11.95 -7.20 -2.02
CA ALA A 112 -12.99 -8.15 -1.61
C ALA A 112 -13.49 -7.90 -0.18
N SER A 113 -12.64 -7.38 0.72
CA SER A 113 -13.07 -7.06 2.09
C SER A 113 -14.15 -5.99 2.15
N TYR A 114 -14.33 -5.17 1.11
CA TYR A 114 -15.42 -4.18 1.07
C TYR A 114 -16.78 -4.79 0.76
N LEU A 115 -16.84 -6.04 0.27
CA LEU A 115 -18.10 -6.76 0.10
C LEU A 115 -18.81 -7.02 1.43
N PHE A 116 -18.10 -6.97 2.56
CA PHE A 116 -18.74 -7.06 3.87
C PHE A 116 -19.68 -5.87 4.16
N TYR A 117 -19.55 -4.74 3.45
CA TYR A 117 -20.56 -3.68 3.54
C TYR A 117 -21.93 -4.12 2.99
N LEU A 118 -22.00 -5.16 2.15
CA LEU A 118 -23.28 -5.74 1.71
C LEU A 118 -24.07 -6.35 2.87
N LEU A 119 -23.44 -6.64 4.01
CA LEU A 119 -24.17 -7.07 5.21
C LEU A 119 -25.05 -5.95 5.81
N LEU A 120 -24.87 -4.70 5.37
CA LEU A 120 -25.75 -3.57 5.71
C LEU A 120 -27.01 -3.51 4.84
N THR A 121 -27.12 -4.35 3.80
CA THR A 121 -28.26 -4.39 2.87
C THR A 121 -29.64 -4.60 3.53
N PRO A 122 -29.82 -5.49 4.53
CA PRO A 122 -31.12 -5.69 5.17
C PRO A 122 -31.49 -4.60 6.19
N MET A 123 -30.72 -3.52 6.29
CA MET A 123 -30.98 -2.44 7.26
C MET A 123 -32.22 -1.61 6.88
N ASN A 124 -33.12 -1.44 7.85
CA ASN A 124 -34.32 -0.61 7.74
C ASN A 124 -34.26 0.55 8.74
N LEU A 125 -34.77 1.71 8.33
CA LEU A 125 -34.99 2.85 9.21
C LEU A 125 -36.45 2.85 9.66
N TYR A 126 -36.67 2.76 10.97
CA TYR A 126 -38.00 2.81 11.57
C TYR A 126 -38.27 4.19 12.16
N THR A 127 -39.44 4.75 11.89
CA THR A 127 -39.94 5.93 12.60
C THR A 127 -41.12 5.54 13.47
N TYR A 128 -41.21 6.12 14.66
CA TYR A 128 -42.27 5.81 15.63
C TYR A 128 -43.13 7.05 15.89
N LYS A 129 -44.42 6.85 16.08
CA LYS A 129 -45.35 7.87 16.58
C LYS A 129 -46.02 7.36 17.84
N THR A 130 -46.30 8.26 18.78
CA THR A 130 -47.06 7.92 19.99
C THR A 130 -48.53 8.14 19.69
N ASN A 131 -49.36 7.12 19.91
CA ASN A 131 -50.80 7.22 19.71
C ASN A 131 -51.48 7.95 20.91
N ASN A 132 -52.78 8.22 20.80
CA ASN A 132 -53.55 8.92 21.84
C ASN A 132 -53.64 8.17 23.18
N TYR A 133 -53.21 6.89 23.22
CA TYR A 133 -53.17 6.06 24.43
C TYR A 133 -51.75 5.95 25.02
N GLY A 134 -50.79 6.74 24.52
CA GLY A 134 -49.41 6.74 25.01
C GLY A 134 -48.56 5.55 24.54
N VAL A 135 -49.06 4.73 23.61
CA VAL A 135 -48.36 3.57 23.06
C VAL A 135 -47.57 3.99 21.81
N GLN A 136 -46.31 3.54 21.72
CA GLN A 136 -45.49 3.75 20.53
C GLN A 136 -45.91 2.78 19.42
N GLU A 137 -46.29 3.33 18.27
CA GLU A 137 -46.59 2.60 17.05
C GLU A 137 -45.56 2.92 15.97
N THR A 138 -45.16 1.90 15.22
CA THR A 138 -44.28 2.06 14.06
C THR A 138 -45.04 2.84 12.98
N ASN A 139 -44.57 4.05 12.68
CA ASN A 139 -45.16 4.93 11.68
C ASN A 139 -44.68 4.60 10.25
N SER A 140 -43.39 4.27 10.07
CA SER A 140 -42.87 3.86 8.77
C SER A 140 -41.61 2.99 8.88
N SER A 141 -41.35 2.20 7.83
CA SER A 141 -40.12 1.42 7.65
C SER A 141 -39.55 1.70 6.26
N THR A 142 -38.36 2.31 6.19
CA THR A 142 -37.67 2.61 4.92
C THR A 142 -36.42 1.73 4.78
N PRO A 143 -36.29 0.90 3.73
CA PRO A 143 -35.16 -0.01 3.54
C PRO A 143 -33.91 0.72 3.03
N ILE A 144 -33.28 1.52 3.89
CA ILE A 144 -32.08 2.32 3.57
C ILE A 144 -30.85 1.46 3.25
N GLY A 145 -30.81 0.22 3.73
CA GLY A 145 -29.71 -0.71 3.55
C GLY A 145 -29.44 -1.06 2.09
N LEU A 146 -30.48 -1.11 1.25
CA LEU A 146 -30.37 -1.41 -0.19
C LEU A 146 -29.48 -0.42 -0.95
N ILE A 147 -29.35 0.81 -0.44
CA ILE A 147 -28.46 1.83 -1.00
C ILE A 147 -27.14 1.85 -0.24
N ILE A 148 -27.19 1.83 1.10
CA ILE A 148 -25.99 1.99 1.95
C ILE A 148 -25.02 0.83 1.74
N GLY A 149 -25.48 -0.41 1.78
CA GLY A 149 -24.61 -1.58 1.67
C GLY A 149 -23.88 -1.64 0.33
N PRO A 150 -24.60 -1.72 -0.80
CA PRO A 150 -24.01 -1.71 -2.14
C PRO A 150 -23.23 -0.44 -2.45
N GLY A 151 -23.70 0.74 -2.04
CA GLY A 151 -23.03 2.02 -2.27
C GLY A 151 -21.66 2.09 -1.59
N LEU A 152 -21.57 1.68 -0.31
CA LEU A 152 -20.31 1.61 0.41
C LEU A 152 -19.39 0.52 -0.16
N ALA A 153 -19.91 -0.67 -0.47
CA ALA A 153 -19.13 -1.75 -1.08
C ALA A 153 -18.51 -1.30 -2.41
N GLY A 154 -19.36 -0.86 -3.35
CA GLY A 154 -18.94 -0.43 -4.68
C GLY A 154 -17.99 0.76 -4.64
N GLY A 155 -18.32 1.81 -3.88
CA GLY A 155 -17.48 3.00 -3.76
C GLY A 155 -16.08 2.69 -3.26
N ASN A 156 -15.95 1.87 -2.21
CA ASN A 156 -14.65 1.47 -1.69
C ASN A 156 -13.88 0.55 -2.65
N MET A 157 -14.55 -0.38 -3.33
CA MET A 157 -13.91 -1.24 -4.34
C MET A 157 -13.35 -0.43 -5.50
N ILE A 158 -14.08 0.57 -6.00
CA ILE A 158 -13.63 1.46 -7.08
C ILE A 158 -12.43 2.28 -6.61
N ALA A 159 -12.51 2.91 -5.44
CA ALA A 159 -11.43 3.72 -4.90
C ALA A 159 -10.14 2.90 -4.68
N ALA A 160 -10.25 1.72 -4.04
CA ALA A 160 -9.11 0.85 -3.83
C ALA A 160 -8.57 0.25 -5.14
N GLY A 161 -9.45 -0.09 -6.09
CA GLY A 161 -9.05 -0.58 -7.41
C GLY A 161 -8.25 0.45 -8.19
N SER A 162 -8.72 1.70 -8.21
CA SER A 162 -8.02 2.83 -8.85
C SER A 162 -6.67 3.10 -8.19
N ALA A 163 -6.62 3.14 -6.85
CA ALA A 163 -5.38 3.30 -6.09
C ALA A 163 -4.38 2.17 -6.38
N ASN A 164 -4.84 0.92 -6.42
CA ASN A 164 -4.01 -0.24 -6.75
C ASN A 164 -3.43 -0.17 -8.16
N LYS A 165 -4.23 0.24 -9.16
CA LYS A 165 -3.75 0.40 -10.54
C LYS A 165 -2.63 1.44 -10.65
N LYS A 166 -2.77 2.58 -9.94
CA LYS A 166 -1.72 3.61 -9.89
C LYS A 166 -0.43 3.06 -9.28
N PHE A 167 -0.55 2.36 -8.16
CA PHE A 167 0.59 1.73 -7.49
C PHE A 167 1.29 0.69 -8.38
N GLU A 168 0.53 -0.19 -9.03
CA GLU A 168 1.05 -1.19 -9.96
C GLU A 168 1.79 -0.55 -11.13
N SER A 169 1.17 0.46 -11.76
CA SER A 169 1.80 1.17 -12.87
C SER A 169 3.10 1.84 -12.45
N GLU A 170 3.16 2.45 -11.27
CA GLU A 170 4.38 3.09 -10.79
C GLU A 170 5.49 2.06 -10.50
N LEU A 171 5.17 0.93 -9.88
CA LEU A 171 6.12 -0.17 -9.69
C LEU A 171 6.67 -0.67 -11.02
N LEU A 172 5.83 -0.89 -12.03
CA LEU A 172 6.27 -1.41 -13.33
C LEU A 172 7.12 -0.38 -14.09
N ASN A 173 6.71 0.89 -14.09
CA ASN A 173 7.41 1.97 -14.79
C ASN A 173 8.79 2.26 -14.19
N TYR A 174 8.98 2.01 -12.90
CA TYR A 174 10.24 2.22 -12.17
C TYR A 174 10.90 0.90 -11.74
N ASN A 175 10.66 -0.19 -12.48
CA ASN A 175 11.37 -1.44 -12.25
C ASN A 175 12.84 -1.29 -12.68
N LEU A 176 13.76 -1.67 -11.79
CA LEU A 176 15.19 -1.69 -12.09
C LEU A 176 15.74 -3.09 -12.34
N ASN A 177 15.03 -4.16 -11.96
CA ASN A 177 15.54 -5.52 -12.14
C ASN A 177 15.79 -5.82 -13.63
N GLY A 178 17.03 -6.19 -13.96
CA GLY A 178 17.45 -6.48 -15.33
C GLY A 178 17.64 -5.24 -16.21
N THR A 179 17.51 -4.03 -15.65
CA THR A 179 17.73 -2.79 -16.41
C THR A 179 19.22 -2.49 -16.57
N ILE A 180 19.57 -2.00 -17.76
CA ILE A 180 20.92 -1.50 -18.06
C ILE A 180 20.99 -0.04 -17.62
N ILE A 181 21.99 0.26 -16.79
CA ILE A 181 22.39 1.60 -16.35
C ILE A 181 23.65 1.94 -17.14
N LYS A 182 23.52 2.81 -18.14
CA LYS A 182 24.66 3.16 -19.00
C LYS A 182 25.73 3.88 -18.20
N LYS A 183 26.97 3.87 -18.69
CA LYS A 183 28.03 4.72 -18.15
C LYS A 183 27.60 6.20 -18.11
N GLU A 184 27.93 6.88 -17.03
CA GLU A 184 27.54 8.27 -16.72
C GLU A 184 26.01 8.51 -16.66
N GLU A 185 25.20 7.45 -16.52
CA GLU A 185 23.73 7.55 -16.42
C GLU A 185 23.24 7.50 -14.98
N VAL A 186 22.17 8.26 -14.72
CA VAL A 186 21.38 8.17 -13.50
C VAL A 186 20.06 7.46 -13.79
N LYS A 187 19.78 6.38 -13.06
CA LYS A 187 18.48 5.69 -13.08
C LYS A 187 17.76 5.83 -11.75
N TYR A 188 16.43 5.86 -11.82
CA TYR A 188 15.54 5.94 -10.68
C TYR A 188 14.68 4.68 -10.65
N GLY A 189 14.39 4.16 -9.47
CA GLY A 189 13.66 2.92 -9.30
C GLY A 189 12.83 2.84 -8.04
N LEU A 190 11.89 1.91 -8.08
CA LEU A 190 11.14 1.42 -6.92
C LEU A 190 11.45 -0.04 -6.72
N ILE A 191 11.95 -0.38 -5.53
CA ILE A 191 12.39 -1.72 -5.18
C ILE A 191 11.66 -2.16 -3.91
N GLY A 192 11.03 -3.33 -3.95
CA GLY A 192 10.53 -3.97 -2.73
C GLY A 192 11.58 -4.89 -2.14
N ILE A 193 11.86 -4.74 -0.84
CA ILE A 193 12.82 -5.55 -0.10
C ILE A 193 12.07 -6.33 0.97
N ARG A 194 12.32 -7.63 1.10
CA ARG A 194 11.77 -8.42 2.21
C ARG A 194 12.59 -8.20 3.47
N THR A 195 12.06 -7.41 4.39
CA THR A 195 12.68 -7.15 5.69
C THR A 195 11.68 -6.56 6.69
N ASN A 196 11.93 -6.81 7.97
CA ASN A 196 11.18 -6.20 9.08
C ASN A 196 11.83 -4.90 9.58
N SER A 197 13.08 -4.63 9.21
CA SER A 197 13.87 -3.48 9.65
C SER A 197 13.99 -2.40 8.55
N PHE A 198 14.57 -1.25 8.91
CA PHE A 198 14.93 -0.16 7.99
C PHE A 198 16.45 0.01 7.99
N GLU A 199 17.14 -1.07 7.62
CA GLU A 199 18.60 -1.10 7.61
C GLU A 199 19.18 -0.27 6.46
N SER A 200 20.39 0.25 6.68
CA SER A 200 21.09 1.01 5.66
C SER A 200 21.54 0.12 4.50
N LEU A 201 21.32 0.61 3.28
CA LEU A 201 21.59 -0.09 2.03
C LEU A 201 22.89 0.40 1.38
N LYS A 202 23.56 -0.49 0.66
CA LYS A 202 24.74 -0.22 -0.16
C LYS A 202 24.63 -1.01 -1.47
N LEU A 203 25.32 -0.56 -2.51
CA LEU A 203 25.51 -1.35 -3.72
C LEU A 203 26.80 -2.17 -3.60
N LYS A 204 26.70 -3.44 -4.00
CA LYS A 204 27.86 -4.28 -4.29
C LYS A 204 27.99 -4.40 -5.80
N VAL A 205 29.18 -4.10 -6.31
CA VAL A 205 29.55 -4.32 -7.72
C VAL A 205 30.16 -5.72 -7.83
N GLU A 206 29.76 -6.48 -8.85
CA GLU A 206 30.28 -7.81 -9.20
C GLU A 206 31.27 -7.77 -10.38
#